data_AF-A0A7H4MAG6-F1
#
_entry.id   AF-A0A7H4MAG6-F1
#
_cell.length_a   1.000
_cell.length_b   1.000
_cell.length_c   1.000
_cell.angle_alpha   90.00
_cell.angle_beta   90.00
_cell.angle_gamma   90.00
#
_symmetry.space_group_name_H-M   'P 1'
#
loop_
_entity.id
_entity.type
_entity.pdbx_description
1 polymer ?
#
loop_
_entity_poly.entity_id
_entity_poly.type
_entity_poly.pdbx_seq_one_letter_code
_entity_poly.pdbx_strand_id
1 'polypeptide(L)' 'MADAHIRYSQPISGRPSAIADLGSLSGDLDRLARGRKARVQMQVELFGDDKQGAVFEGIYIVLPAKPFGSYEEGGNEEE' A
#
# COMPACT_ATOMS: atom_id res chain seq x y z
N MET A 1 8.06 9.13 2.38
CA MET A 1 8.56 8.14 1.41
C MET A 1 7.66 6.92 1.43
N ALA A 2 7.63 6.16 0.32
CA ALA A 2 6.94 4.87 0.24
C ALA A 2 7.86 3.77 0.76
N ASP A 3 7.29 2.72 1.34
CA ASP A 3 8.03 1.59 1.91
C ASP A 3 7.21 0.31 1.76
N ALA A 4 7.85 -0.86 1.75
CA ALA A 4 7.15 -2.12 1.71
C ALA A 4 8.00 -3.27 2.26
N HIS A 5 7.33 -4.25 2.86
CA HIS A 5 7.96 -5.49 3.29
C HIS A 5 7.06 -6.70 3.07
N ILE A 6 7.68 -7.86 2.87
CA ILE A 6 6.99 -9.14 2.69
C ILE A 6 7.57 -10.18 3.64
N ARG A 7 6.67 -10.92 4.31
CA ARG A 7 7.04 -12.05 5.18
C ARG A 7 6.48 -13.33 4.59
N TYR A 8 7.37 -14.26 4.24
CA TYR A 8 7.02 -15.60 3.78
C TYR A 8 6.98 -16.56 4.96
N SER A 9 5.86 -17.25 5.16
CA SER A 9 5.70 -18.27 6.19
C SER A 9 5.88 -19.68 5.63
N GLN A 10 5.60 -19.89 4.35
CA GLN A 10 5.78 -21.16 3.64
C GLN A 10 5.83 -20.92 2.11
N PRO A 11 6.34 -21.90 1.32
CA PRO A 11 6.32 -21.80 -0.13
C PRO A 11 4.90 -21.59 -0.69
N ILE A 12 4.77 -20.70 -1.68
CA ILE A 12 3.53 -20.53 -2.45
C ILE A 12 3.62 -21.51 -3.64
N SER A 13 2.94 -22.64 -3.52
CA SER A 13 2.85 -23.67 -4.56
C SER A 13 1.46 -23.68 -5.21
N GLY A 14 1.39 -24.30 -6.39
CA GLY A 14 0.13 -24.46 -7.12
C GLY A 14 -0.34 -23.14 -7.75
N ARG A 15 -1.64 -22.83 -7.67
CA ARG A 15 -2.19 -21.62 -8.29
C ARG A 15 -2.22 -20.46 -7.28
N PRO A 16 -1.42 -19.39 -7.47
CA PRO A 16 -1.39 -18.30 -6.50
C PRO A 16 -2.64 -17.43 -6.55
N SER A 17 -3.02 -16.89 -5.39
CA SER A 17 -4.00 -15.80 -5.26
C SER A 17 -3.55 -14.77 -4.23
N ALA A 18 -4.09 -13.56 -4.33
CA ALA A 18 -3.76 -12.45 -3.44
C ALA A 18 -5.03 -11.70 -3.06
N ILE A 19 -5.20 -11.40 -1.78
CA ILE A 19 -6.37 -10.70 -1.26
C ILE A 19 -5.90 -9.44 -0.54
N ALA A 20 -6.44 -8.29 -0.96
CA ALA A 20 -6.29 -7.02 -0.28
C ALA A 20 -7.68 -6.56 0.17
N ASP A 21 -7.88 -6.42 1.48
CA ASP A 21 -9.16 -5.95 2.01
C ASP A 21 -9.17 -4.42 2.11
N LEU A 22 -10.15 -3.80 1.46
CA LEU A 22 -10.40 -2.36 1.56
C LEU A 22 -10.67 -1.93 3.02
N GLY A 23 -11.28 -2.79 3.83
CA GLY A 23 -11.52 -2.54 5.26
C GLY A 23 -10.25 -2.49 6.12
N SER A 24 -9.16 -3.09 5.63
CA SER A 24 -7.84 -3.05 6.29
C SER A 24 -6.97 -1.89 5.84
N LEU A 25 -7.40 -1.13 4.82
CA LEU A 25 -6.68 0.07 4.39
C LEU A 25 -6.74 1.12 5.49
N SER A 26 -5.58 1.63 5.87
CA SER A 26 -5.49 2.75 6.79
C SER A 26 -4.80 3.92 6.11
N GLY A 27 -5.27 5.14 6.40
CA GLY A 27 -4.76 6.35 5.80
C GLY A 27 -5.77 7.49 5.84
N ASP A 28 -5.27 8.71 5.81
CA ASP A 28 -6.11 9.92 5.76
C ASP A 28 -6.50 10.22 4.30
N LEU A 29 -7.45 9.43 3.79
CA LEU A 29 -7.96 9.54 2.41
C LEU A 29 -8.73 10.84 2.17
N ASP A 30 -9.27 11.48 3.21
CA ASP A 30 -9.95 12.78 3.13
C ASP A 30 -9.02 13.89 2.58
N ARG A 31 -7.70 13.70 2.68
CA ARG A 31 -6.71 14.58 2.06
C ARG A 31 -6.83 14.62 0.55
N LEU A 32 -7.20 13.51 -0.08
CA LEU A 32 -7.37 13.43 -1.54
C LEU A 32 -8.50 14.32 -2.01
N ALA A 33 -9.62 14.38 -1.26
CA ALA A 33 -10.74 15.28 -1.55
C ALA A 33 -10.35 16.76 -1.48
N ARG A 34 -9.29 17.10 -0.74
CA ARG A 34 -8.71 18.45 -0.64
C ARG A 34 -7.56 18.69 -1.61
N GLY A 35 -7.36 17.80 -2.57
CA GLY A 35 -6.28 17.93 -3.57
C GLY A 35 -4.88 17.75 -2.99
N ARG A 36 -4.74 17.03 -1.86
CA ARG A 36 -3.44 16.74 -1.22
C ARG A 36 -3.10 15.26 -1.30
N LYS A 37 -1.80 14.93 -1.41
CA LYS A 37 -1.31 13.54 -1.32
C LYS A 37 -1.73 12.88 -0.01
N ALA A 38 -2.06 11.60 -0.05
CA ALA A 38 -2.38 10.77 1.11
C ALA A 38 -1.39 9.61 1.23
N ARG A 39 -1.07 9.22 2.47
CA ARG A 39 -0.30 8.01 2.76
C ARG A 39 -1.30 6.90 3.09
N VAL A 40 -1.19 5.77 2.42
CA VAL A 40 -2.09 4.62 2.58
C VAL A 40 -1.25 3.39 2.90
N GLN A 41 -1.56 2.72 4.00
CA GLN A 41 -1.00 1.42 4.32
C GLN A 41 -1.98 0.33 3.88
N MET A 42 -1.45 -0.68 3.21
CA MET A 42 -2.20 -1.82 2.69
C MET A 42 -1.53 -3.12 3.11
N GLN A 43 -2.33 -4.09 3.56
CA GLN A 43 -1.91 -5.46 3.76
C GLN A 43 -2.49 -6.34 2.65
N VAL A 44 -1.68 -7.26 2.13
CA VAL A 44 -2.07 -8.23 1.13
C VAL A 44 -1.68 -9.61 1.62
N GLU A 45 -2.66 -10.51 1.67
CA GLU A 45 -2.45 -11.91 1.99
C GLU A 45 -2.26 -12.70 0.71
N LEU A 46 -1.17 -13.47 0.63
CA LEU A 46 -0.80 -14.28 -0.52
C LEU A 46 -1.04 -15.74 -0.21
N PHE A 47 -1.74 -16.43 -1.11
CA PHE A 47 -2.12 -17.83 -0.97
C PHE A 47 -1.59 -18.66 -2.14
N GLY A 48 -1.30 -19.94 -1.88
CA GLY A 48 -1.22 -20.97 -2.91
C GLY A 48 -2.59 -21.62 -3.15
N ASP A 49 -2.63 -22.95 -3.18
CA ASP A 49 -3.85 -23.78 -3.28
C ASP A 49 -4.76 -23.73 -2.01
N ASP A 50 -5.05 -22.54 -1.46
CA ASP A 50 -5.87 -22.26 -0.25
C ASP A 50 -5.10 -22.12 1.09
N LYS A 51 -3.77 -22.15 1.07
CA LYS A 51 -2.95 -21.86 2.26
C LYS A 51 -2.22 -20.53 2.12
N GLN A 52 -2.29 -19.71 3.18
CA GLN A 52 -1.56 -18.45 3.26
C GLN A 52 -0.05 -18.71 3.30
N GLY A 53 0.67 -18.27 2.27
CA GLY A 53 2.12 -18.44 2.14
C GLY A 53 2.92 -17.20 2.51
N ALA A 54 2.32 -16.02 2.39
CA ALA A 54 2.99 -14.77 2.75
C ALA A 54 2.01 -13.64 3.10
N VAL A 55 2.55 -12.64 3.79
CA VAL A 55 1.90 -11.35 4.01
C VAL A 55 2.79 -10.26 3.46
N PHE A 56 2.25 -9.44 2.57
CA PHE A 56 2.86 -8.21 2.09
C PHE A 56 2.21 -7.02 2.81
N GLU A 57 3.02 -6.10 3.31
CA GLU A 57 2.55 -4.81 3.83
C GLU A 57 3.28 -3.71 3.07
N GLY A 58 2.51 -2.80 2.49
CA GLY A 58 3.01 -1.72 1.66
C GLY A 58 2.44 -0.36 2.07
N ILE A 59 3.27 0.67 1.94
CA ILE A 59 2.93 2.05 2.20
C ILE A 59 3.00 2.82 0.89
N TYR A 60 1.83 3.27 0.44
CA TYR A 60 1.64 3.96 -0.82
C TYR A 60 1.41 5.45 -0.59
N ILE A 61 1.93 6.27 -1.51
CA ILE A 61 1.53 7.68 -1.62
C ILE A 61 0.51 7.78 -2.74
N VAL A 62 -0.74 8.05 -2.38
CA VAL A 62 -1.82 8.26 -3.33
C VAL A 62 -1.87 9.73 -3.70
N LEU A 63 -1.85 9.99 -5.00
CA LEU A 63 -1.96 11.34 -5.54
C LEU A 63 -3.44 11.66 -5.82
N PRO A 64 -3.90 12.87 -5.49
CA PRO A 64 -5.23 13.33 -5.84
C PRO A 64 -5.39 13.44 -7.37
N ALA A 65 -6.54 13.02 -7.91
CA ALA A 65 -6.82 13.15 -9.34
C ALA A 65 -6.84 14.61 -9.82
N LYS A 66 -7.17 15.54 -8.92
CA LYS A 66 -7.12 16.99 -9.14
C LYS A 66 -6.30 17.62 -8.01
N PRO A 67 -4.99 17.86 -8.21
CA PRO A 67 -4.16 18.50 -7.20
C PRO A 67 -4.59 19.95 -6.98
N PHE A 68 -4.53 20.38 -5.71
CA PHE A 68 -4.62 21.80 -5.37
C PHE A 68 -3.18 22.37 -5.39
N GLY A 69 -2.86 23.16 -6.41
CA GLY A 69 -1.50 23.69 -6.62
C GLY A 69 -0.51 22.65 -7.18
N SER A 70 0.76 23.05 -7.33
CA SER A 70 1.86 22.12 -7.64
C SER A 70 2.09 21.18 -6.46
N TYR A 71 2.39 19.90 -6.72
CA TYR A 71 2.91 19.02 -5.68
C TYR A 71 4.23 19.63 -5.21
N GLU A 72 4.30 20.19 -3.99
CA GLU A 72 5.60 20.57 -3.46
C GLU A 72 6.53 19.35 -3.50
N GLU A 73 7.68 19.52 -4.14
CA GLU A 73 8.80 18.59 -4.16
C GLU A 73 9.34 18.43 -2.74
N GLY A 74 8.59 17.74 -1.89
CA GLY A 74 9.12 17.17 -0.65
C GLY A 74 9.92 15.91 -0.99
N GLY A 75 10.99 16.09 -1.77
CA GLY A 75 12.06 15.12 -1.94
C GLY A 75 12.97 15.20 -0.73
N ASN A 76 12.88 14.16 0.10
CA ASN A 76 13.94 13.66 0.97
C ASN A 76 15.10 14.62 1.29
N GLU A 77 14.99 15.39 2.37
CA GLU A 77 16.18 15.75 3.14
C GLU A 77 16.49 14.55 4.04
N GLU A 78 17.21 13.58 3.48
CA GLU A 78 18.03 12.66 4.29
C GLU A 78 19.17 13.49 4.88
N GLU A 79 19.18 13.62 6.21
CA GLU A 79 20.35 14.04 7.00
C GLU A 79 21.30 12.85 7.19
#